data_AF-C0XQE9-F1
#
_entry.id   AF-C0XQE9-F1
#
_cell.length_a   1.000
_cell.length_b   1.000
_cell.length_c   1.000
_cell.angle_alpha   90.00
_cell.angle_beta   90.00
_cell.angle_gamma   90.00
#
_symmetry.space_group_name_H-M   'P 1'
#
loop_
_entity.id
_entity.type
_entity.pdbx_description
1 polymer ?
#
loop_
_entity_poly.entity_id
_entity_poly.type
_entity_poly.pdbx_seq_one_letter_code
_entity_poly.pdbx_strand_id
1 'polypeptide(L)'
;CRTHFSKNLSSMVPKTQWPTVSAMFHTIFQQPDSQAVWKQAHDVVEFCQQKFPHVADYLEESLDDLLAFTNTPKAVWTKVWSNNPPSAAQP
;
A
#
# COMPACT_ATOMS: atom_id res chain seq x y z
N CYS A 1 7.29 1.93 -7.40
CA CYS A 1 7.79 2.64 -6.18
C CYS A 1 6.66 3.36 -5.40
N ARG A 2 6.75 3.45 -4.06
CA ARG A 2 5.78 4.12 -3.14
C ARG A 2 5.37 5.53 -3.59
N THR A 3 6.30 6.32 -4.11
CA THR A 3 6.02 7.68 -4.59
C THR A 3 5.05 7.68 -5.78
N HIS A 4 5.18 6.73 -6.71
CA HIS A 4 4.25 6.60 -7.84
C HIS A 4 2.87 6.15 -7.36
N PHE A 5 2.83 5.15 -6.46
CA PHE A 5 1.57 4.64 -5.92
C PHE A 5 0.82 5.70 -5.10
N SER A 6 1.53 6.43 -4.23
CA SER A 6 1.00 7.53 -3.44
C SER A 6 0.49 8.67 -4.34
N LYS A 7 1.17 8.97 -5.45
CA LYS A 7 0.71 9.96 -6.43
C LYS A 7 -0.58 9.52 -7.12
N ASN A 8 -0.68 8.26 -7.55
CA ASN A 8 -1.90 7.69 -8.13
C ASN A 8 -3.06 7.76 -7.14
N LEU A 9 -2.84 7.30 -5.90
CA LEU A 9 -3.82 7.40 -4.80
C LEU A 9 -4.29 8.84 -4.57
N SER A 10 -3.35 9.80 -4.51
CA SER A 10 -3.68 11.23 -4.30
C SER A 10 -4.54 11.83 -5.42
N SER A 11 -4.48 11.25 -6.63
CA SER A 11 -5.30 11.65 -7.77
C SER A 11 -6.71 11.06 -7.72
N MET A 12 -6.91 9.94 -7.01
CA MET A 12 -8.19 9.25 -6.87
C MET A 12 -8.98 9.67 -5.63
N VAL A 13 -8.31 10.31 -4.66
CA VAL A 13 -8.88 10.77 -3.38
C VAL A 13 -9.01 12.30 -3.37
N PRO A 14 -10.13 12.87 -2.88
CA PRO A 14 -10.26 14.31 -2.70
C PRO A 14 -9.14 14.90 -1.82
N LYS A 15 -8.63 16.08 -2.17
CA LYS A 15 -7.53 16.75 -1.43
C LYS A 15 -7.80 16.94 0.06
N THR A 16 -9.06 17.09 0.46
CA THR A 16 -9.48 17.22 1.86
C THR A 16 -9.34 15.92 2.65
N GLN A 17 -9.50 14.76 2.01
CA GLN A 17 -9.40 13.44 2.63
C GLN A 17 -8.03 12.79 2.42
N TRP A 18 -7.24 13.30 1.48
CA TRP A 18 -5.90 12.81 1.19
C TRP A 18 -4.98 12.70 2.43
N PRO A 19 -4.91 13.68 3.35
CA PRO A 19 -4.06 13.56 4.54
C PRO A 19 -4.38 12.31 5.38
N THR A 20 -5.66 11.99 5.52
CA THR A 20 -6.13 10.80 6.27
C THR A 20 -5.75 9.52 5.54
N VAL A 21 -6.07 9.41 4.24
CA VAL A 21 -5.76 8.21 3.44
C VAL A 21 -4.27 7.99 3.33
N SER A 22 -3.49 9.06 3.15
CA SER A 22 -2.02 8.99 3.10
C SER A 22 -1.42 8.52 4.43
N ALA A 23 -1.94 9.01 5.56
CA ALA A 23 -1.50 8.55 6.87
C ALA A 23 -1.81 7.06 7.09
N MET A 24 -3.04 6.62 6.78
CA MET A 24 -3.46 5.21 6.84
C MET A 24 -2.59 4.32 5.94
N PHE A 25 -2.32 4.76 4.72
CA PHE A 25 -1.43 4.04 3.81
C PHE A 25 -0.01 3.89 4.39
N HIS A 26 0.52 4.91 5.08
CA HIS A 26 1.83 4.83 5.71
C HIS A 26 1.87 3.87 6.91
N THR A 27 0.77 3.69 7.65
CA THR A 27 0.75 2.76 8.79
C THR A 27 0.97 1.30 8.38
N ILE A 28 0.59 0.93 7.15
CA ILE A 28 0.83 -0.41 6.56
C ILE A 28 2.32 -0.78 6.65
N PHE A 29 3.22 0.16 6.36
CA PHE A 29 4.67 -0.09 6.35
C PHE A 29 5.33 0.03 7.73
N GLN A 30 4.59 0.47 8.75
CA GLN A 30 5.09 0.60 10.12
C GLN A 30 4.82 -0.63 10.97
N GLN A 31 4.21 -1.68 10.40
CA GLN A 31 3.82 -2.86 11.13
C GLN A 31 5.03 -3.73 11.53
N PRO A 32 4.93 -4.47 12.65
CA PRO A 32 6.05 -5.21 13.21
C PRO A 32 6.43 -6.48 12.42
N ASP A 33 5.50 -7.06 11.67
CA ASP A 33 5.68 -8.33 10.96
C ASP A 33 4.75 -8.43 9.75
N SER A 34 4.97 -9.44 8.90
CA SER A 34 4.26 -9.58 7.63
C SER A 34 2.76 -9.77 7.83
N GLN A 35 2.36 -10.55 8.83
CA GLN A 35 0.94 -10.76 9.13
C GLN A 35 0.27 -9.44 9.55
N ALA A 36 0.94 -8.63 10.38
CA ALA A 36 0.46 -7.32 10.76
C ALA A 36 0.40 -6.34 9.57
N VAL A 37 1.38 -6.39 8.65
CA VAL A 37 1.35 -5.60 7.39
C VAL A 37 0.09 -5.93 6.57
N TRP A 38 -0.15 -7.21 6.30
CA TRP A 38 -1.32 -7.67 5.53
C TRP A 38 -2.64 -7.32 6.22
N LYS A 39 -2.71 -7.52 7.54
CA LYS A 39 -3.89 -7.13 8.32
C LYS A 39 -4.17 -5.63 8.21
N GLN A 40 -3.16 -4.79 8.44
CA GLN A 40 -3.30 -3.35 8.34
C GLN A 40 -3.69 -2.91 6.93
N ALA A 41 -3.17 -3.56 5.90
CA ALA A 41 -3.55 -3.28 4.52
C ALA A 41 -5.03 -3.58 4.25
N HIS A 42 -5.54 -4.73 4.72
CA HIS A 42 -6.96 -5.06 4.61
C HIS A 42 -7.86 -4.08 5.39
N ASP A 43 -7.46 -3.66 6.59
CA ASP A 43 -8.17 -2.60 7.34
C ASP A 43 -8.25 -1.29 6.55
N VAL A 44 -7.19 -0.92 5.83
CA VAL A 44 -7.18 0.28 4.97
C VAL A 44 -8.06 0.09 3.73
N VAL A 45 -8.07 -1.10 3.13
CA VAL A 45 -8.97 -1.45 2.02
C VAL A 45 -10.42 -1.35 2.47
N GLU A 46 -10.80 -1.95 3.61
CA GLU A 46 -12.17 -1.91 4.13
C GLU A 46 -12.62 -0.46 4.41
N PHE A 47 -11.76 0.35 5.01
CA PHE A 47 -12.04 1.78 5.19
C PHE A 47 -12.27 2.49 3.85
N CYS A 48 -11.43 2.20 2.85
CA CYS A 48 -11.58 2.74 1.52
C CYS A 48 -12.84 2.20 0.83
N GLN A 49 -13.26 0.95 1.03
CA GLN A 49 -14.47 0.41 0.39
C GLN A 49 -15.71 1.22 0.79
N GLN A 50 -15.77 1.68 2.04
CA GLN A 50 -16.89 2.47 2.56
C GLN A 50 -16.93 3.92 2.05
N LYS A 51 -15.77 4.51 1.71
CA LYS A 51 -15.65 5.94 1.36
C LYS A 51 -15.30 6.20 -0.10
N PHE A 52 -14.51 5.30 -0.66
CA PHE A 52 -13.81 5.37 -1.95
C PHE A 52 -13.69 3.96 -2.56
N PRO A 53 -14.81 3.36 -3.00
CA PRO A 53 -14.80 1.98 -3.49
C PRO A 53 -13.83 1.75 -4.65
N HIS A 54 -13.65 2.75 -5.53
CA HIS A 54 -12.67 2.70 -6.62
C HIS A 54 -11.21 2.71 -6.14
N VAL A 55 -10.93 3.36 -4.99
CA VAL A 55 -9.59 3.35 -4.38
C VAL A 55 -9.33 2.01 -3.71
N ALA A 56 -10.36 1.43 -3.09
CA ALA A 56 -10.23 0.12 -2.46
C ALA A 56 -9.94 -0.99 -3.46
N ASP A 57 -10.67 -1.01 -4.58
CA ASP A 57 -10.46 -1.94 -5.70
C ASP A 57 -9.00 -1.86 -6.21
N TYR A 58 -8.56 -0.65 -6.56
CA TYR A 58 -7.19 -0.41 -6.99
C TYR A 58 -6.13 -0.80 -5.93
N LEU A 59 -6.43 -0.56 -4.64
CA LEU A 59 -5.52 -0.90 -3.55
C LEU A 59 -5.42 -2.42 -3.41
N GLU A 60 -6.55 -3.13 -3.41
CA GLU A 60 -6.66 -4.59 -3.29
C GLU A 60 -5.92 -5.31 -4.43
N GLU A 61 -6.16 -4.89 -5.69
CA GLU A 61 -5.43 -5.42 -6.86
C GLU A 61 -3.92 -5.21 -6.77
N SER A 62 -3.50 -4.13 -6.11
CA SER A 62 -2.09 -3.77 -5.96
C SER A 62 -1.44 -4.34 -4.69
N LEU A 63 -2.19 -4.94 -3.76
CA LEU A 63 -1.65 -5.36 -2.46
C LEU A 63 -0.57 -6.43 -2.61
N ASP A 64 -0.75 -7.39 -3.51
CA ASP A 64 0.22 -8.47 -3.70
C ASP A 64 1.60 -7.94 -4.14
N ASP A 65 1.62 -7.06 -5.14
CA ASP A 65 2.84 -6.38 -5.60
C ASP A 65 3.42 -5.45 -4.53
N LEU A 66 2.55 -4.67 -3.88
CA LEU A 66 2.95 -3.67 -2.89
C LEU A 66 3.54 -4.31 -1.63
N LEU A 67 3.03 -5.47 -1.25
CA LEU A 67 3.41 -6.20 -0.04
C LEU A 67 4.38 -7.36 -0.33
N ALA A 68 4.82 -7.55 -1.56
CA ALA A 68 5.80 -8.57 -1.94
C ALA A 68 7.11 -8.49 -1.10
N PHE A 69 7.48 -7.29 -0.62
CA PHE A 69 8.63 -7.11 0.28
C PHE A 69 8.50 -7.89 1.60
N THR A 70 7.28 -8.22 2.04
CA THR A 70 7.02 -8.99 3.26
C THR A 70 7.55 -10.42 3.20
N ASN A 71 7.83 -10.94 1.99
CA ASN A 71 8.50 -12.23 1.76
C ASN A 71 10.03 -12.17 1.98
N THR A 72 10.60 -10.97 2.14
CA THR A 72 12.03 -10.79 2.40
C THR A 72 12.30 -10.60 3.90
N PRO A 73 13.54 -10.80 4.39
CA PRO A 73 13.87 -10.53 5.78
C PRO A 73 13.58 -9.07 6.17
N LYS A 74 13.01 -8.85 7.37
CA LYS A 74 12.63 -7.51 7.87
C LYS A 74 13.76 -6.47 7.79
N ALA A 75 15.01 -6.91 7.97
CA ALA A 75 16.19 -6.06 7.90
C ALA A 75 16.37 -5.35 6.53
N VAL A 76 15.79 -5.89 5.45
CA VAL A 76 15.89 -5.31 4.11
C VAL A 76 14.60 -4.64 3.63
N TRP A 77 13.50 -4.69 4.40
CA TRP A 77 12.21 -4.12 4.00
C TRP A 77 12.34 -2.67 3.56
N THR A 78 12.96 -1.81 4.38
CA THR A 78 13.15 -0.38 4.09
C THR A 78 13.91 -0.11 2.81
N LYS A 79 14.83 -1.00 2.42
CA LYS A 79 15.49 -0.94 1.11
C LYS A 79 14.53 -1.39 0.01
N VAL A 80 13.90 -2.55 0.14
CA VAL A 80 13.04 -3.14 -0.92
C VAL A 80 11.87 -2.22 -1.26
N TRP A 81 11.09 -1.77 -0.28
CA TRP A 81 9.89 -0.96 -0.57
C TRP A 81 10.23 0.49 -0.99
N SER A 82 11.38 1.03 -0.56
CA SER A 82 11.89 2.32 -1.05
C SER A 82 12.39 2.24 -2.49
N ASN A 83 12.96 1.09 -2.89
CA ASN A 83 13.58 0.89 -4.19
C ASN A 83 12.69 0.15 -5.20
N ASN A 84 11.41 -0.14 -4.88
CA ASN A 84 10.61 -1.14 -5.58
C ASN A 84 10.75 -1.04 -7.12
N PRO A 85 11.54 -1.91 -7.78
CA PRO A 85 11.54 -2.00 -9.24
C PRO A 85 10.15 -2.48 -9.67
N PRO A 86 9.64 -2.06 -10.85
CA PRO A 86 8.41 -2.64 -11.36
C PRO A 86 8.61 -4.15 -11.47
N SER A 87 7.77 -4.93 -10.80
CA SER A 87 7.87 -6.38 -10.79
C SER A 87 7.87 -6.91 -12.21
N ALA A 88 9.02 -7.45 -12.62
CA ALA A 88 9.15 -8.27 -13.80
C ALA A 88 8.58 -9.65 -13.44
N ALA A 89 7.30 -9.87 -13.74
CA ALA A 89 6.68 -11.19 -13.90
C ALA A 89 5.31 -11.09 -14.61
N GLN A 90 5.35 -10.82 -15.92
CA GLN A 90 4.46 -11.46 -16.89
C GLN A 90 5.44 -12.12 -17.88
N PRO A 91 5.37 -13.43 -18.14
CA PRO A 91 4.18 -14.16 -18.60
C PRO A 91 3.66 -15.26 -17.68
#